data_AF-A0A432U260-F1
#
_entry.id   AF-A0A432U260-F1
#
_cell.length_a   1.000
_cell.length_b   1.000
_cell.length_c   1.000
_cell.angle_alpha   90.00
_cell.angle_beta   90.00
_cell.angle_gamma   90.00
#
_symmetry.space_group_name_H-M   'P 1'
#
loop_
_entity.id
_entity.type
_entity.pdbx_description
1 polymer ?
#
loop_
_entity_poly.entity_id
_entity_poly.type
_entity_poly.pdbx_seq_one_letter_code
_entity_poly.pdbx_strand_id
1 'polypeptide(L)' 'YKGGITVVGRKSKDSLFSEKIATFEDDEGAYDQKDAAGFIKLNALRLRLKALK' A
#
# COMPACT_ATOMS: atom_id res chain seq x y z
N TYR A 1 -4.83 -7.53 -27.85
CA TYR A 1 -5.04 -6.55 -28.95
C TYR A 1 -3.75 -6.45 -29.76
N LYS A 2 -3.82 -6.49 -31.11
CA LYS A 2 -2.66 -6.41 -32.02
C LYS A 2 -1.41 -7.16 -31.54
N GLY A 3 -1.54 -8.45 -31.26
CA GLY A 3 -0.43 -9.32 -30.81
C GLY A 3 -0.01 -9.18 -29.34
N GLY A 4 -0.52 -8.20 -28.59
CA GLY A 4 -0.25 -8.04 -27.16
C GLY A 4 -1.24 -8.77 -26.25
N ILE A 5 -0.72 -9.27 -25.12
CA ILE A 5 -1.49 -9.84 -24.01
C ILE A 5 -1.56 -8.81 -22.88
N THR A 6 -2.74 -8.61 -22.32
CA THR A 6 -2.96 -7.72 -21.18
C THR A 6 -3.77 -8.44 -20.12
N VAL A 7 -3.33 -8.37 -18.87
CA VAL A 7 -4.07 -8.89 -17.73
C VAL A 7 -5.22 -7.94 -17.43
N VAL A 8 -6.45 -8.44 -17.49
CA VAL A 8 -7.68 -7.65 -17.23
C VAL A 8 -8.28 -7.91 -15.85
N GLY A 9 -7.74 -8.89 -15.11
CA GLY A 9 -8.21 -9.23 -13.78
C GLY A 9 -7.45 -10.40 -13.18
N ARG A 10 -7.56 -10.56 -11.86
CA ARG A 10 -6.99 -11.68 -11.10
C ARG A 10 -7.98 -12.09 -10.01
N LYS A 11 -8.03 -13.40 -9.72
CA LYS A 11 -8.74 -13.97 -8.57
C LYS A 11 -7.98 -15.16 -8.03
N SER A 12 -8.01 -15.35 -6.72
CA SER A 12 -7.40 -16.49 -6.04
C SER A 12 -8.22 -16.79 -4.78
N LYS A 13 -8.29 -18.07 -4.39
CA LYS A 13 -8.82 -18.45 -3.08
C LYS A 13 -7.88 -18.00 -1.95
N ASP A 14 -6.58 -17.96 -2.25
CA ASP A 14 -5.51 -17.59 -1.32
C ASP A 14 -4.98 -16.18 -1.63
N SER A 15 -5.88 -15.24 -1.91
CA SER A 15 -5.50 -13.85 -2.20
C SER A 15 -5.02 -13.14 -0.93
N LEU A 16 -3.85 -12.50 -1.00
CA LEU A 16 -3.37 -11.57 0.05
C LEU A 16 -3.91 -10.15 -0.13
N PHE A 17 -4.62 -9.87 -1.23
CA PHE A 17 -5.33 -8.61 -1.40
C PHE A 17 -6.58 -8.58 -0.52
N SER A 18 -6.75 -7.49 0.24
CA SER A 18 -7.92 -7.22 1.06
C SER A 18 -8.58 -5.92 0.61
N GLU A 19 -9.78 -6.02 0.05
CA GLU A 19 -10.57 -4.86 -0.39
C GLU A 19 -10.92 -3.94 0.77
N LYS A 20 -11.20 -4.50 1.95
CA LYS A 20 -11.49 -3.73 3.18
C LYS A 20 -10.34 -2.82 3.60
N ILE A 21 -9.10 -3.20 3.36
CA ILE A 21 -7.92 -2.38 3.72
C ILE A 21 -7.57 -1.40 2.60
N ALA A 22 -7.79 -1.79 1.34
CA ALA A 22 -7.38 -1.02 0.18
C ALA A 22 -8.42 0.01 -0.29
N THR A 23 -9.64 -0.05 0.25
CA THR A 23 -10.73 0.86 -0.14
C THR A 23 -10.52 2.29 0.37
N PHE A 24 -11.14 3.23 -0.32
CA PHE A 24 -11.28 4.63 0.13
C PHE A 24 -12.65 4.93 0.72
N GLU A 25 -13.57 3.96 0.67
CA GLU A 25 -14.88 4.03 1.31
C GLU A 25 -14.76 3.83 2.82
N ASP A 26 -15.89 3.91 3.54
CA ASP A 26 -15.94 3.57 4.97
C ASP A 26 -15.47 2.12 5.18
N ASP A 27 -14.26 1.98 5.72
CA ASP A 27 -13.55 0.73 5.92
C ASP A 27 -13.80 0.15 7.32
N GLU A 28 -14.76 0.72 8.07
CA GLU A 28 -15.06 0.41 9.47
C GLU A 28 -13.83 0.54 10.39
N GLY A 29 -12.86 1.38 10.01
CA GLY A 29 -11.61 1.56 10.74
C GLY A 29 -10.57 0.45 10.50
N ALA A 30 -10.69 -0.31 9.41
CA ALA A 30 -9.69 -1.31 9.02
C ALA A 30 -8.29 -0.70 8.76
N TYR A 31 -8.20 0.59 8.45
CA TYR A 31 -6.95 1.31 8.23
C TYR A 31 -6.96 2.73 8.86
N ASP A 32 -6.16 2.95 9.91
CA ASP A 32 -5.92 4.30 10.45
C ASP A 32 -4.80 5.02 9.67
N GLN A 33 -5.20 6.02 8.87
CA GLN A 33 -4.29 6.86 8.09
C GLN A 33 -3.26 7.61 8.95
N LYS A 34 -3.53 7.86 10.24
CA LYS A 34 -2.61 8.57 11.14
C LYS A 34 -1.34 7.77 11.41
N ASP A 35 -1.41 6.44 11.40
CA ASP A 35 -0.27 5.57 11.66
C ASP A 35 0.82 5.70 10.57
N ALA A 36 0.42 6.02 9.34
CA ALA A 36 1.32 6.21 8.21
C ALA A 36 2.36 7.32 8.49
N ALA A 37 1.99 8.37 9.20
CA ALA A 37 2.90 9.47 9.52
C ALA A 37 4.09 9.01 10.40
N GLY A 38 3.84 8.16 11.38
CA GLY A 38 4.88 7.56 12.23
C GLY A 38 5.77 6.62 11.44
N PHE A 39 5.16 5.73 10.66
CA PHE A 39 5.86 4.76 9.81
C PHE A 39 6.82 5.44 8.82
N ILE A 40 6.36 6.47 8.11
CA ILE A 40 7.18 7.21 7.14
C ILE A 40 8.37 7.89 7.84
N LYS A 41 8.13 8.56 8.97
CA LYS A 41 9.19 9.25 9.73
C LYS A 41 10.26 8.27 10.21
N LEU A 42 9.86 7.12 10.75
CA LEU A 42 10.79 6.13 11.28
C LEU A 42 11.64 5.52 10.15
N ASN A 43 11.03 5.10 9.05
CA ASN A 43 11.75 4.54 7.91
C ASN A 43 12.70 5.54 7.24
N ALA A 44 12.30 6.82 7.17
CA ALA A 44 13.11 7.88 6.61
C ALA A 44 14.25 8.35 7.54
N LEU A 45 14.28 7.94 8.82
CA LEU A 45 15.25 8.42 9.79
C LEU A 45 16.70 8.19 9.32
N ARG A 46 17.03 6.98 8.85
CA ARG A 46 18.38 6.65 8.37
C ARG A 46 18.84 7.52 7.20
N LEU A 47 17.91 7.90 6.31
CA LEU A 47 18.21 8.73 5.15
C LEU A 47 18.48 10.18 5.59
N ARG A 48 17.66 10.70 6.50
CA ARG A 48 17.85 12.04 7.09
C ARG A 48 19.18 12.15 7.82
N LEU A 49 19.56 11.14 8.61
CA LEU A 49 20.86 11.10 9.28
C LEU A 49 22.04 11.07 8.31
N LYS A 50 21.91 10.36 7.17
CA LYS A 50 22.93 10.33 6.13
C LYS A 50 23.09 11.68 5.44
N ALA A 51 22.00 12.43 5.24
CA ALA A 51 22.03 13.75 4.60
C ALA A 51 22.57 14.88 5.49
N LEU A 52 22.64 14.68 6.81
CA LEU A 52 23.21 15.64 7.76
C LEU A 52 24.75 15.55 7.88
N LYS A 53 25.35 14.51 7.29
CA LYS A 53 26.80 14.32 7.19
C LYS A 53 27.27 14.78 5.81
#